data_AF-A0AAV3ZG95-F1
#
_entry.id   AF-A0AAV3ZG95-F1
#
_cell.length_a   1.000
_cell.length_b   1.000
_cell.length_c   1.000
_cell.angle_alpha   90.00
_cell.angle_beta   90.00
_cell.angle_gamma   90.00
#
_symmetry.space_group_name_H-M   'P 1'
#
loop_
_entity.id
_entity.type
_entity.pdbx_description
1 polymer ?
#
loop_
_entity_poly.entity_id
_entity_poly.type
_entity_poly.pdbx_seq_one_letter_code
_entity_poly.pdbx_strand_id
1 'polypeptide(L)'
;MVRFAQAVAKRKQARREYLKSKTTTNRKRYNALCRRVKQIGQVARTKEWRCACENLNPSSDPKIAWQFIRRVSGRGNTARVEPLIVNGTEMDTDRKEANAFNKHFSKVNTVPRDPIADPRMRRLRKALLLSV
;
A
#
# COMPACT_ATOMS: atom_id res chain seq x y z
N MET A 1 -17.35 -17.71 -6.68
CA MET A 1 -16.54 -16.46 -6.60
C MET A 1 -17.37 -15.17 -6.56
N VAL A 2 -18.56 -15.13 -7.19
CA VAL A 2 -19.45 -13.94 -7.24
C VAL A 2 -19.71 -13.28 -5.87
N ARG A 3 -19.91 -14.07 -4.80
CA ARG A 3 -20.16 -13.56 -3.44
C ARG A 3 -18.99 -12.77 -2.83
N PHE A 4 -17.74 -13.09 -3.18
CA PHE A 4 -16.57 -12.38 -2.66
C PHE A 4 -16.40 -11.01 -3.34
N ALA A 5 -16.52 -10.98 -4.67
CA ALA A 5 -16.46 -9.74 -5.44
C ALA A 5 -17.55 -8.75 -5.00
N GLN A 6 -18.78 -9.23 -4.81
CA GLN A 6 -19.88 -8.42 -4.26
C GLN A 6 -19.58 -7.89 -2.85
N ALA A 7 -19.02 -8.70 -1.95
CA ALA A 7 -18.65 -8.26 -0.60
C ALA A 7 -17.55 -7.18 -0.63
N VAL A 8 -16.56 -7.32 -1.52
CA VAL A 8 -15.50 -6.31 -1.73
C VAL A 8 -16.08 -5.02 -2.29
N ALA A 9 -17.00 -5.10 -3.25
CA ALA A 9 -17.67 -3.92 -3.81
C ALA A 9 -18.46 -3.16 -2.73
N LYS A 10 -19.26 -3.87 -1.91
CA LYS A 10 -19.99 -3.28 -0.77
C LYS A 10 -19.05 -2.62 0.23
N ARG A 11 -17.91 -3.24 0.56
CA ARG A 11 -16.88 -2.65 1.42
C ARG A 11 -16.31 -1.35 0.82
N LYS A 12 -16.01 -1.34 -0.49
CA LYS A 12 -15.50 -0.15 -1.19
C LYS A 12 -16.52 1.00 -1.16
N GLN A 13 -17.80 0.70 -1.39
CA GLN A 13 -18.87 1.69 -1.30
C GLN A 13 -18.99 2.27 0.12
N ALA A 14 -19.02 1.42 1.14
CA ALA A 14 -19.10 1.87 2.53
C ALA A 14 -17.87 2.70 2.95
N ARG A 15 -16.68 2.43 2.38
CA ARG A 15 -15.50 3.29 2.58
C ARG A 15 -15.75 4.69 2.03
N ARG A 16 -16.27 4.80 0.80
CA ARG A 16 -16.58 6.11 0.18
C ARG A 16 -17.60 6.88 1.01
N GLU A 17 -18.62 6.21 1.53
CA GLU A 17 -19.63 6.82 2.40
C GLU A 17 -19.02 7.31 3.73
N TYR A 18 -18.15 6.52 4.35
CA TYR A 18 -17.42 6.91 5.55
C TYR A 18 -16.49 8.12 5.32
N LEU A 19 -15.81 8.19 4.18
CA LEU A 19 -14.94 9.31 3.85
C LEU A 19 -15.72 10.61 3.60
N LYS A 20 -16.89 10.51 2.95
CA LYS A 20 -17.80 11.65 2.76
C LYS A 20 -18.37 12.15 4.08
N SER A 21 -18.75 11.23 4.97
CA SER A 21 -19.39 11.55 6.25
C SER A 21 -18.81 10.65 7.35
N LYS A 22 -17.90 11.22 8.15
CA LYS A 22 -17.14 10.54 9.21
C LYS A 22 -17.96 10.28 10.47
N THR A 23 -19.18 9.76 10.33
CA THR A 23 -20.04 9.40 11.47
C THR A 23 -19.66 8.04 12.05
N THR A 24 -19.97 7.84 13.32
CA THR A 24 -19.80 6.56 14.03
C THR A 24 -20.56 5.41 13.35
N THR A 25 -21.76 5.69 12.83
CA THR A 25 -22.59 4.70 12.11
C THR A 25 -21.91 4.23 10.83
N ASN A 26 -21.38 5.15 10.02
CA ASN A 26 -20.66 4.82 8.79
C ASN A 26 -19.38 4.03 9.07
N ARG A 27 -18.63 4.40 10.12
CA ARG A 27 -17.45 3.64 10.56
C ARG A 27 -17.81 2.22 10.99
N LYS A 28 -18.86 2.04 11.81
CA LYS A 28 -19.35 0.72 12.24
C LYS A 28 -19.74 -0.14 11.04
N ARG A 29 -20.47 0.42 10.07
CA ARG A 29 -20.88 -0.26 8.83
C ARG A 29 -19.67 -0.69 7.99
N TYR A 30 -18.71 0.20 7.77
CA TYR A 30 -17.47 -0.11 7.06
C TYR A 30 -16.69 -1.23 7.74
N ASN A 31 -16.50 -1.15 9.06
CA ASN A 31 -15.79 -2.16 9.84
C ASN A 31 -16.49 -3.53 9.78
N ALA A 32 -17.82 -3.56 9.87
CA ALA A 32 -18.62 -4.79 9.73
C ALA A 32 -18.40 -5.45 8.37
N LEU A 33 -18.41 -4.66 7.29
CA LEU A 33 -18.14 -5.15 5.94
C LEU A 33 -16.69 -5.61 5.76
N CYS A 34 -15.72 -4.98 6.42
CA CYS A 34 -14.34 -5.45 6.44
C CYS A 34 -14.22 -6.83 7.09
N ARG A 35 -14.87 -7.04 8.25
CA ARG A 35 -14.93 -8.35 8.92
C ARG A 35 -15.58 -9.40 8.03
N ARG A 36 -16.69 -9.06 7.35
CA ARG A 36 -17.39 -9.95 6.42
C ARG A 36 -16.49 -10.40 5.27
N VAL A 37 -15.77 -9.48 4.63
CA VAL A 37 -14.82 -9.82 3.55
C VAL A 37 -13.71 -10.73 4.06
N LYS A 38 -13.15 -10.44 5.25
CA LYS A 38 -12.12 -11.27 5.88
C LYS A 38 -12.63 -12.70 6.13
N GLN A 39 -13.84 -12.85 6.66
CA GLN A 39 -14.46 -14.14 6.94
C GLN A 39 -14.69 -14.95 5.66
N ILE A 40 -15.29 -14.35 4.63
CA ILE A 40 -15.53 -15.04 3.34
C ILE A 40 -14.20 -15.48 2.72
N GLY A 41 -13.18 -14.62 2.74
CA GLY A 41 -11.85 -14.96 2.25
C GLY A 41 -11.20 -16.09 3.04
N GLN A 42 -11.36 -16.11 4.36
CA GLN A 42 -10.84 -17.19 5.20
C GLN A 42 -11.50 -18.53 4.85
N VAL A 43 -12.84 -18.56 4.76
CA VAL A 43 -13.58 -19.77 4.39
C VAL A 43 -13.15 -20.29 3.02
N ALA A 44 -12.98 -19.41 2.04
CA ALA A 44 -12.51 -19.79 0.72
C ALA A 44 -11.10 -20.41 0.75
N ARG A 45 -10.16 -19.78 1.46
CA ARG A 45 -8.79 -20.31 1.62
C ARG A 45 -8.78 -21.65 2.35
N THR A 46 -9.56 -21.79 3.42
CA THR A 46 -9.68 -23.06 4.15
C THR A 46 -10.24 -24.17 3.25
N LYS A 47 -11.26 -23.87 2.43
CA LYS A 47 -11.80 -24.84 1.47
C LYS A 47 -10.75 -25.24 0.43
N GLU A 48 -10.03 -24.28 -0.12
CA GLU A 48 -8.97 -24.51 -1.10
C GLU A 48 -7.81 -25.32 -0.51
N TRP A 49 -7.43 -25.04 0.74
CA TRP A 49 -6.43 -25.83 1.47
C TRP A 49 -6.85 -27.29 1.62
N ARG A 50 -8.09 -27.55 2.07
CA ARG A 50 -8.61 -28.91 2.22
C ARG A 50 -8.58 -29.67 0.90
N CYS A 51 -9.07 -29.04 -0.16
CA CYS A 51 -9.06 -29.63 -1.49
C CYS A 51 -7.64 -29.95 -1.98
N ALA A 52 -6.65 -29.10 -1.69
CA ALA A 52 -5.26 -29.39 -2.04
C ALA A 52 -4.67 -30.53 -1.21
N CYS A 53 -4.99 -30.63 0.08
CA CYS A 53 -4.58 -31.77 0.92
C CYS A 53 -5.18 -33.10 0.44
N GLU A 54 -6.43 -33.09 -0.02
CA GLU A 54 -7.11 -34.26 -0.58
C GLU A 54 -6.50 -34.71 -1.92
N ASN A 55 -5.94 -33.78 -2.69
CA ASN A 55 -5.38 -34.02 -4.03
C ASN A 55 -3.86 -33.82 -4.07
N LEU A 56 -3.16 -34.22 -3.00
CA LEU A 56 -1.72 -34.00 -2.88
C LEU A 56 -0.96 -34.80 -3.95
N ASN A 57 -0.29 -34.12 -4.88
CA ASN A 57 0.51 -34.76 -5.90
C ASN A 57 2.01 -34.64 -5.55
N PRO A 58 2.71 -35.72 -5.18
CA PRO A 58 4.14 -35.68 -4.87
C PRO A 58 5.03 -35.34 -6.06
N SER A 59 4.51 -35.44 -7.30
CA SER A 59 5.22 -35.06 -8.52
C SER A 59 4.98 -33.60 -8.94
N SER A 60 4.28 -32.81 -8.13
CA SER A 60 4.03 -31.40 -8.44
C SER A 60 5.31 -30.56 -8.32
N ASP A 61 5.46 -29.56 -9.19
CA ASP A 61 6.58 -28.62 -9.14
C ASP A 61 6.64 -27.94 -7.76
N PRO A 62 7.75 -28.09 -7.00
CA PRO A 62 7.92 -27.50 -5.68
C PRO A 62 7.69 -25.98 -5.66
N LYS A 63 8.04 -25.27 -6.74
CA LYS A 63 7.84 -23.82 -6.85
C LYS A 63 6.36 -23.46 -6.87
N ILE A 64 5.57 -24.20 -7.64
CA ILE A 64 4.11 -24.01 -7.76
C ILE A 64 3.45 -24.36 -6.43
N ALA A 65 3.85 -25.46 -5.80
CA ALA A 65 3.37 -25.87 -4.48
C ALA A 65 3.66 -24.79 -3.41
N TRP A 66 4.86 -24.22 -3.42
CA TRP A 66 5.22 -23.15 -2.48
C TRP A 66 4.42 -21.86 -2.72
N GLN A 67 4.22 -21.46 -3.98
CA GLN A 67 3.38 -20.32 -4.32
C GLN A 67 1.93 -20.52 -3.87
N PHE A 68 1.40 -21.74 -4.03
CA PHE A 68 0.08 -22.13 -3.53
C PHE A 68 -0.01 -21.97 -2.01
N ILE A 69 0.93 -22.55 -1.26
CA ILE A 69 0.99 -22.46 0.21
C ILE A 69 1.02 -21.00 0.66
N ARG A 70 1.88 -20.18 0.04
CA ARG A 70 1.95 -18.74 0.35
C ARG A 70 0.61 -18.04 0.16
N ARG A 71 -0.05 -18.25 -0.98
CA ARG A 71 -1.37 -17.65 -1.29
C ARG A 71 -2.45 -18.06 -0.28
N VAL A 72 -2.50 -19.35 0.08
CA VAL A 72 -3.53 -19.91 0.98
C VAL A 72 -3.26 -19.59 2.45
N SER A 73 -1.99 -19.45 2.85
CA SER A 73 -1.62 -19.04 4.22
C SER A 73 -2.12 -17.65 4.59
N GLY A 74 -2.37 -16.78 3.60
CA GLY A 74 -2.76 -15.39 3.82
C GLY A 74 -1.66 -14.50 4.43
N ARG A 75 -0.46 -15.05 4.70
CA ARG A 75 0.72 -14.30 5.15
C ARG A 75 1.35 -13.62 3.92
N GLY A 76 1.07 -12.34 3.74
CA GLY A 76 1.63 -11.51 2.66
C GLY A 76 0.68 -10.45 2.11
N ASN A 77 -0.62 -10.54 2.38
CA ASN A 77 -1.62 -9.57 1.92
C ASN A 77 -2.11 -8.66 3.06
N THR A 78 -1.20 -8.08 3.84
CA THR A 78 -1.51 -6.88 4.63
C THR A 78 -1.70 -5.72 3.67
N ALA A 79 -2.85 -5.69 2.99
CA ALA A 79 -3.26 -4.52 2.24
C ALA A 79 -3.37 -3.34 3.20
N ARG A 80 -2.72 -2.22 2.86
CA ARG A 80 -2.78 -0.96 3.60
C ARG A 80 -4.23 -0.64 3.95
N VAL A 81 -4.47 -0.34 5.23
CA VAL A 81 -5.81 -0.03 5.74
C VAL A 81 -6.25 1.36 5.31
N GLU A 82 -5.29 2.25 5.02
CA GLU A 82 -5.55 3.61 4.54
C GLU A 82 -4.64 3.93 3.33
N PRO A 83 -5.22 4.33 2.19
CA PRO A 83 -4.44 4.83 1.06
C PRO A 83 -3.84 6.19 1.43
N LEU A 84 -2.58 6.38 1.06
CA LEU A 84 -1.87 7.63 1.28
C LEU A 84 -2.57 8.76 0.50
N ILE A 85 -2.91 9.87 1.16
CA ILE A 85 -3.48 11.05 0.49
C ILE A 85 -2.36 12.08 0.32
N VAL A 86 -2.06 12.44 -0.92
CA VAL A 86 -1.10 13.51 -1.24
C VAL A 86 -1.82 14.53 -2.11
N ASN A 87 -1.85 15.80 -1.67
CA ASN A 87 -2.53 16.91 -2.35
C ASN A 87 -4.00 16.61 -2.71
N GLY A 88 -4.75 16.05 -1.76
CA GLY A 88 -6.17 15.73 -1.95
C GLY A 88 -6.45 14.52 -2.86
N THR A 89 -5.42 13.88 -3.43
CA THR A 89 -5.57 12.71 -4.29
C THR A 89 -5.25 11.44 -3.50
N GLU A 90 -6.15 10.44 -3.56
CA GLU A 90 -5.89 9.12 -2.97
C GLU A 90 -4.88 8.34 -3.83
N MET A 91 -3.77 7.94 -3.24
CA MET A 91 -2.80 7.03 -3.83
C MET A 91 -3.29 5.59 -3.58
N ASP A 92 -4.16 5.14 -4.48
CA ASP A 92 -4.87 3.87 -4.41
C ASP A 92 -4.07 2.65 -4.92
N THR A 93 -2.89 2.91 -5.50
CA THR A 93 -2.04 1.90 -6.15
C THR A 93 -0.58 2.11 -5.76
N ASP A 94 0.16 1.01 -5.63
CA ASP A 94 1.57 1.00 -5.24
C ASP A 94 2.42 1.89 -6.15
N ARG A 95 2.11 1.93 -7.46
CA ARG A 95 2.80 2.79 -8.43
C ARG A 95 2.60 4.28 -8.14
N LYS A 96 1.39 4.70 -7.80
CA LYS A 96 1.09 6.10 -7.46
C LYS A 96 1.79 6.51 -6.16
N GLU A 97 1.81 5.61 -5.17
CA GLU A 97 2.55 5.83 -3.92
C GLU A 97 4.06 5.95 -4.16
N ALA A 98 4.66 5.03 -4.91
CA ALA A 98 6.08 5.06 -5.24
C ALA A 98 6.47 6.38 -5.93
N ASN A 99 5.64 6.86 -6.86
CA ASN A 99 5.84 8.14 -7.52
C ASN A 99 5.72 9.33 -6.56
N ALA A 100 4.76 9.30 -5.63
CA ALA A 100 4.60 10.34 -4.62
C ALA A 100 5.81 10.40 -3.68
N PHE A 101 6.29 9.23 -3.23
CA PHE A 101 7.51 9.13 -2.44
C PHE A 101 8.74 9.63 -3.20
N ASN A 102 8.95 9.16 -4.44
CA ASN A 102 10.06 9.64 -5.27
C ASN A 102 10.04 11.16 -5.43
N LYS A 103 8.87 11.77 -5.65
CA LYS A 103 8.75 13.23 -5.75
C LYS A 103 9.08 13.95 -4.45
N HIS A 104 8.70 13.38 -3.30
CA HIS A 104 9.06 13.93 -1.99
C HIS A 104 10.57 13.81 -1.73
N PHE A 105 11.13 12.62 -1.88
CA PHE A 105 12.56 12.37 -1.65
C PHE A 105 13.46 13.11 -2.64
N SER A 106 13.03 13.30 -3.89
CA SER A 106 13.78 14.12 -4.86
C SER A 106 13.91 15.58 -4.42
N LYS A 107 12.95 16.11 -3.65
CA LYS A 107 13.06 17.46 -3.07
C LYS A 107 14.04 17.48 -1.90
N VAL A 108 13.98 16.49 -1.03
CA VAL A 108 14.79 16.42 0.20
C VAL A 108 16.24 16.06 -0.09
N ASN A 109 16.49 15.18 -1.08
CA ASN A 109 17.83 14.77 -1.51
C ASN A 109 18.46 15.71 -2.55
N THR A 110 18.06 16.98 -2.58
CA THR A 110 18.85 17.99 -3.28
C THR A 110 20.11 18.25 -2.46
N VAL A 111 21.15 17.45 -2.69
CA VAL A 111 22.51 17.83 -2.31
C VAL A 111 22.79 19.15 -3.04
N PRO A 112 23.15 20.23 -2.34
CA PRO A 112 23.61 21.44 -3.02
C PRO A 112 24.75 21.02 -3.95
N ARG A 113 24.55 21.16 -5.26
CA ARG A 113 25.63 20.98 -6.24
C ARG A 113 26.65 22.08 -5.94
N ASP A 114 27.72 21.68 -5.28
CA ASP A 114 28.88 22.46 -4.88
C ASP A 114 28.65 23.56 -3.82
N PRO A 115 29.46 23.62 -2.75
CA PRO A 115 29.54 24.76 -1.83
C PRO A 115 29.93 26.08 -2.51
N ILE A 116 30.38 26.02 -3.77
CA ILE A 116 30.85 27.15 -4.60
C ILE A 116 29.67 27.86 -5.31
N ALA A 117 28.50 27.22 -5.38
CA ALA A 117 27.33 27.75 -6.06
C ALA A 117 26.46 28.67 -5.18
N ASP A 118 26.64 28.65 -3.85
CA ASP A 118 25.88 29.52 -2.93
C ASP A 118 26.35 31.00 -3.06
N PRO A 119 25.45 31.94 -3.44
CA PRO A 119 25.78 33.36 -3.55
C PRO A 119 26.30 33.97 -2.23
N ARG A 120 25.90 33.43 -1.08
CA ARG A 120 26.38 33.89 0.25
C ARG A 120 27.83 33.48 0.48
N MET A 121 28.20 32.26 0.12
CA MET A 121 29.57 31.75 0.23
C MET A 121 30.53 32.45 -0.76
N ARG A 122 30.05 32.84 -1.95
CA ARG A 122 30.85 33.67 -2.89
C ARG A 122 31.20 35.04 -2.31
N ARG A 123 30.25 35.71 -1.64
CA ARG A 123 30.49 37.04 -1.04
C ARG A 123 31.54 36.97 0.07
N LEU A 124 31.45 35.95 0.92
CA LEU A 124 32.42 35.72 1.99
C LEU A 124 33.83 35.44 1.45
N ARG A 125 33.96 34.63 0.39
CA ARG A 125 35.27 34.37 -0.23
C ARG A 125 35.85 35.61 -0.92
N LYS A 126 35.01 36.41 -1.60
CA LYS A 126 35.47 37.67 -2.22
C LYS A 126 35.93 38.67 -1.15
N ALA A 127 35.25 38.73 -0.01
CA ALA A 127 35.68 39.54 1.12
C ALA A 127 37.01 39.04 1.71
N LEU A 128 37.17 37.72 1.90
CA LEU A 128 38.38 37.10 2.43
C LEU A 128 39.61 37.21 1.51
N LEU A 129 39.41 37.16 0.19
CA LEU A 129 40.50 37.32 -0.81
C LEU A 129 40.91 38.78 -1.04
N LEU A 130 40.08 39.76 -0.66
CA LEU A 130 40.39 41.19 -0.73
C LEU A 130 41.02 41.73 0.57
N SER A 131 41.12 40.89 1.60
CA SER A 131 41.72 41.19 2.90
C SER A 131 43.10 40.53 3.09
N VAL A 132 43.70 40.00 2.03
CA VAL A 132 45.10 39.54 1.92
C VAL A 132 45.79 40.42 0.89
#